data_AF-A0A1M2YSQ6-F1
#
_entry.id   AF-A0A1M2YSQ6-F1
#
_cell.length_a   1.000
_cell.length_b   1.000
_cell.length_c   1.000
_cell.angle_alpha   90.00
_cell.angle_beta   90.00
_cell.angle_gamma   90.00
#
_symmetry.space_group_name_H-M   'P 1'
#
loop_
_entity.id
_entity.type
_entity.pdbx_description
1 polymer ?
#
loop_
_entity_poly.entity_id
_entity_poly.type
_entity_poly.pdbx_seq_one_letter_code
_entity_poly.pdbx_strand_id
1 'polypeptide(L)' 'MPELDKDERMLAAARQIMEQYEVVLSVLARGENSPYMTEEFRQRLVEVEEELAPYTIANRGKAQPV' A
#
# COMPACT_ATOMS: atom_id res chain seq x y z
N MET A 1 15.05 22.48 13.03
CA MET A 1 14.97 21.09 13.53
C MET A 1 16.37 20.51 13.43
N PRO A 2 16.90 19.78 14.43
CA PRO A 2 18.21 19.17 14.27
C PRO A 2 18.11 18.13 13.15
N GLU A 3 19.07 18.15 12.22
CA GLU A 3 19.16 17.16 11.17
C GLU A 3 19.49 15.81 11.82
N LEU A 4 18.55 14.86 11.75
CA LEU A 4 18.81 13.47 12.16
C LEU A 4 20.07 12.97 11.46
N ASP A 5 20.92 12.27 12.19
CA ASP A 5 22.10 11.63 11.62
C ASP A 5 21.67 10.64 10.53
N LYS A 6 22.52 10.39 9.53
CA LYS A 6 22.23 9.51 8.41
C LYS A 6 21.72 8.14 8.88
N ASP A 7 22.31 7.63 9.96
CA ASP A 7 21.95 6.35 10.56
C ASP A 7 20.57 6.39 11.23
N GLU A 8 20.20 7.51 11.86
CA GLU A 8 18.88 7.70 12.45
C GLU A 8 17.79 7.77 11.38
N ARG A 9 18.07 8.41 10.23
CA ARG A 9 17.14 8.43 9.08
C ARG A 9 16.95 7.05 8.49
N MET A 10 18.04 6.27 8.36
CA MET A 10 17.98 4.90 7.87
C MET A 10 17.17 4.00 8.82
N LEU A 11 17.37 4.15 10.13
CA LEU A 11 16.62 3.40 11.13
C LEU A 11 15.12 3.77 11.11
N ALA A 12 14.79 5.06 10.98
CA ALA A 12 13.42 5.52 10.84
C ALA A 12 12.74 4.94 9.59
N ALA A 13 13.43 4.95 8.45
CA ALA A 13 12.93 4.36 7.21
C ALA A 13 12.72 2.84 7.35
N ALA A 14 13.67 2.12 7.97
CA ALA A 14 13.53 0.68 8.21
C ALA A 14 12.32 0.37 9.10
N ARG A 15 12.08 1.15 10.15
CA ARG A 15 10.89 1.00 11.02
C ARG A 15 9.60 1.21 10.25
N GLN A 16 9.54 2.28 9.45
CA GLN A 16 8.37 2.56 8.63
C GLN A 16 8.07 1.44 7.64
N ILE A 17 9.10 0.86 7.02
CA ILE A 17 8.94 -0.31 6.13
C ILE A 17 8.39 -1.51 6.91
N MET A 18 8.95 -1.82 8.08
CA MET A 18 8.49 -2.93 8.91
C MET A 18 7.02 -2.78 9.31
N GLU A 19 6.60 -1.57 9.73
CA GLU A 19 5.21 -1.28 10.06
C GLU A 19 4.28 -1.45 8.85
N GLN A 20 4.70 -1.00 7.67
CA GLN A 20 3.93 -1.21 6.43
C GLN A 20 3.76 -2.69 6.12
N TYR A 21 4.81 -3.50 6.29
CA TYR A 21 4.73 -4.95 6.08
C TYR A 21 3.77 -5.61 7.07
N GLU A 22 3.75 -5.20 8.33
CA GLU A 22 2.81 -5.72 9.32
C GLU A 22 1.35 -5.45 8.92
N VAL A 23 1.06 -4.22 8.47
CA VAL A 23 -0.27 -3.83 7.98
C VAL A 23 -0.68 -4.69 6.79
N VAL A 24 0.19 -4.80 5.77
CA VAL A 24 -0.08 -5.57 4.55
C VAL A 24 -0.30 -7.05 4.86
N LEU A 25 0.56 -7.67 5.67
CA LEU A 25 0.44 -9.08 6.02
C LEU A 25 -0.84 -9.36 6.82
N SER A 26 -1.20 -8.46 7.74
CA SER A 26 -2.43 -8.59 8.52
C SER A 26 -3.67 -8.49 7.64
N VAL A 27 -3.72 -7.53 6.72
CA VAL A 27 -4.82 -7.40 5.75
C VAL A 27 -4.90 -8.61 4.83
N LEU A 28 -3.78 -9.11 4.29
CA LEU A 28 -3.77 -10.30 3.45
C LEU A 28 -4.24 -11.56 4.19
N ALA A 29 -3.87 -11.71 5.46
CA ALA A 29 -4.22 -12.89 6.25
C ALA A 29 -5.66 -12.87 6.78
N ARG A 30 -6.18 -11.70 7.16
CA ARG A 30 -7.47 -11.56 7.87
C ARG A 30 -8.57 -10.89 7.04
N GLY A 31 -8.23 -10.31 5.89
CA GLY A 31 -9.16 -9.59 5.04
C GLY A 31 -9.88 -8.47 5.79
N GLU A 32 -11.21 -8.44 5.67
CA GLU A 32 -12.09 -7.46 6.33
C GLU A 32 -12.00 -7.47 7.87
N ASN A 33 -11.59 -8.59 8.47
CA ASN A 33 -11.43 -8.71 9.92
C ASN A 33 -10.07 -8.19 10.44
N SER A 34 -9.22 -7.65 9.56
CA SER A 34 -7.96 -7.06 9.96
C SER A 34 -8.20 -5.79 10.79
N PRO A 35 -7.50 -5.59 11.92
CA PRO A 35 -7.58 -4.34 12.68
C PRO A 35 -7.07 -3.13 11.88
N TYR A 36 -6.29 -3.36 10.82
CA TYR A 36 -5.81 -2.32 9.93
C TYR A 36 -6.74 -2.06 8.73
N MET A 37 -7.82 -2.84 8.57
CA MET A 37 -8.84 -2.61 7.55
C MET A 37 -9.80 -1.49 7.98
N THR A 38 -9.24 -0.29 8.13
CA THR A 38 -10.00 0.93 8.42
C THR A 38 -10.80 1.38 7.20
N GLU A 39 -11.76 2.27 7.41
CA GLU A 39 -12.53 2.87 6.31
C GLU A 39 -11.63 3.61 5.32
N GLU A 40 -10.64 4.36 5.83
CA GLU A 40 -9.65 5.08 5.02
C GLU A 40 -8.80 4.12 4.18
N PHE A 41 -8.41 2.98 4.76
CA PHE A 41 -7.67 1.96 4.02
C PHE A 41 -8.53 1.33 2.91
N ARG A 42 -9.81 1.10 3.16
CA ARG A 42 -10.76 0.62 2.14
C ARG A 42 -10.93 1.61 1.00
N GLN A 43 -11.09 2.90 1.31
CA GLN A 43 -11.19 3.94 0.27
C GLN A 43 -9.94 3.96 -0.61
N ARG A 44 -8.75 3.90 0.00
CA ARG A 44 -7.49 3.79 -0.76
C ARG A 44 -7.40 2.52 -1.61
N LEU A 45 -7.89 1.39 -1.12
CA LEU A 45 -7.92 0.16 -1.92
C LEU A 45 -8.81 0.32 -3.15
N VAL A 46 -9.97 0.97 -3.02
CA VAL A 46 -10.87 1.25 -4.14
C VAL A 46 -10.21 2.18 -5.15
N GLU A 47 -9.60 3.28 -4.69
CA GLU A 47 -8.86 4.21 -5.56
C GLU A 47 -7.75 3.48 -6.34
N VAL A 48 -6.97 2.64 -5.66
CA VAL A 48 -5.91 1.84 -6.29
C VAL A 48 -6.47 0.80 -7.24
N GLU A 49 -7.62 0.19 -6.94
CA GLU A 49 -8.30 -0.75 -7.83
C GLU A 49 -8.77 -0.06 -9.12
N GLU A 50 -9.32 1.16 -9.02
CA GLU A 50 -9.69 1.99 -10.17
C GLU A 50 -8.48 2.38 -11.01
N GLU A 51 -7.37 2.79 -10.38
CA GLU A 51 -6.11 3.10 -11.06
C GLU A 51 -5.49 1.89 -11.76
N LEU A 52 -5.57 0.71 -11.13
CA LEU A 52 -5.02 -0.53 -11.66
C LEU A 52 -5.98 -1.22 -12.63
N ALA A 53 -7.25 -0.82 -12.69
CA ALA A 53 -8.27 -1.41 -13.54
C ALA A 53 -7.81 -1.59 -14.99
N PRO A 54 -7.12 -0.64 -15.66
CA PRO A 54 -6.62 -0.81 -17.04
C PRO A 54 -5.56 -1.91 -17.20
N TYR A 55 -4.81 -2.21 -16.14
CA TYR A 55 -3.71 -3.18 -16.13
C TYR A 55 -4.15 -4.58 -15.73
N THR A 56 -5.40 -4.73 -15.25
CA THR A 56 -5.98 -6.04 -14.97
C THR A 56 -6.14 -6.85 -16.26
N ILE A 57 -6.06 -8.19 -16.14
CA ILE A 57 -6.20 -9.13 -17.27
C ILE A 57 -7.54 -8.90 -18.01
N ALA A 58 -8.58 -8.45 -17.31
CA ALA A 58 -9.89 -8.15 -17.87
C ALA A 58 -9.92 -6.91 -18.80
N ASN A 59 -9.03 -5.92 -18.59
CA ASN A 59 -8.98 -4.68 -19.37
C ASN A 59 -7.75 -4.53 -20.25
N ARG A 60 -6.81 -5.48 -20.21
CA ARG A 60 -5.59 -5.51 -21.03
C ARG A 60 -5.83 -5.39 -22.54
N GLY A 61 -7.02 -5.77 -23.01
CA GLY A 61 -7.44 -5.66 -24.42
C GLY A 61 -8.02 -4.29 -24.83
N LYS A 62 -8.23 -3.36 -23.88
CA LYS A 62 -8.80 -2.01 -24.14
C LYS A 62 -7.78 -0.88 -24.02
N ALA A 63 -6.57 -1.17 -23.52
CA ALA A 63 -5.47 -0.22 -23.56
C ALA A 63 -5.09 -0.01 -25.04
N GLN A 64 -5.52 1.12 -25.61
CA GLN A 64 -5.21 1.48 -26.99
C GLN A 64 -3.68 1.47 -27.20
N PRO A 65 -3.20 0.98 -28.36
CA PRO A 65 -1.80 1.16 -28.73
C PRO A 65 -1.54 2.65 -28.94
N VAL A 66 -0.44 3.13 -28.36
CA VAL A 66 0.15 4.46 -28.62
C VAL A 66 0.72 4.50 -30.04
#